data_AF-A0A379AMY4-F1
#
_entry.id   AF-A0A379AMY4-F1
#
_cell.length_a   1.000
_cell.length_b   1.000
_cell.length_c   1.000
_cell.angle_alpha   90.00
_cell.angle_beta   90.00
_cell.angle_gamma   90.00
#
_symmetry.space_group_name_H-M   'P 1'
#
loop_
_entity.id
_entity.type
_entity.pdbx_description
1 polymer ?
#
loop_
_entity_poly.entity_id
_entity_poly.type
_entity_poly.pdbx_seq_one_letter_code
_entity_poly.pdbx_strand_id
1 'polypeptide(L)' 'MSYLEVRELNKSYGPTPIFEQIDFSAAEGEFVTPARPQRLR' A
#
# COMPACT_ATOMS: atom_id res chain seq x y z
N MET A 1 7.21 -6.03 -16.91
CA MET A 1 5.77 -6.27 -16.67
C MET A 1 5.60 -6.51 -15.19
N SER A 2 4.63 -5.88 -14.54
CA SER A 2 4.27 -6.16 -13.15
C SER A 2 3.38 -7.40 -13.09
N TYR A 3 3.58 -8.22 -12.05
CA TYR A 3 2.69 -9.34 -11.73
C TYR A 3 1.51 -8.86 -10.86
N LEU A 4 1.78 -7.92 -9.97
CA LEU A 4 0.80 -7.23 -9.16
C LEU A 4 0.94 -5.72 -9.39
N GLU A 5 -0.17 -5.06 -9.65
CA GLU A 5 -0.23 -3.61 -9.80
C GLU A 5 -1.44 -3.06 -9.03
N VAL A 6 -1.16 -2.12 -8.14
CA VAL A 6 -2.13 -1.38 -7.34
C VAL A 6 -1.94 0.08 -7.72
N ARG A 7 -3.01 0.72 -8.19
CA ARG A 7 -3.01 2.14 -8.55
C ARG A 7 -4.03 2.86 -7.70
N GLU A 8 -3.66 4.04 -7.21
CA GLU A 8 -4.53 4.96 -6.49
C GLU A 8 -5.32 4.28 -5.35
N LEU A 9 -4.68 3.41 -4.57
CA LEU A 9 -5.34 2.74 -3.45
C LEU A 9 -5.68 3.76 -2.36
N ASN A 10 -6.97 3.89 -2.10
CA ASN A 10 -7.53 4.71 -1.05
C ASN A 10 -8.31 3.82 -0.06
N LYS A 11 -8.10 4.01 1.24
CA LYS A 11 -8.80 3.26 2.29
C LYS A 11 -9.15 4.18 3.45
N SER A 12 -10.39 4.11 3.91
CA SER A 12 -10.85 4.81 5.11
C SER A 12 -11.75 3.92 5.98
N TYR A 13 -11.91 4.33 7.24
CA TYR A 13 -12.97 3.88 8.13
C TYR A 13 -13.85 5.08 8.46
N GLY A 14 -14.99 5.20 7.78
CA GLY A 14 -15.83 6.39 7.84
C GLY A 14 -15.05 7.64 7.39
N PRO A 15 -15.02 8.73 8.17
CA PRO A 15 -14.28 9.94 7.82
C PRO A 15 -12.76 9.81 8.02
N THR A 16 -12.27 8.74 8.62
CA THR A 16 -10.86 8.58 8.96
C THR A 16 -10.09 7.91 7.81
N PRO A 17 -9.20 8.62 7.09
CA PRO A 17 -8.35 8.01 6.08
C PRO A 17 -7.26 7.14 6.71
N ILE A 18 -6.91 6.06 6.00
CA ILE A 18 -5.89 5.07 6.36
C ILE A 18 -4.83 4.97 5.27
N PHE A 19 -5.26 4.94 4.00
CA PHE A 19 -4.40 5.02 2.82
C PHE A 19 -4.95 6.10 1.90
N GLU A 20 -4.05 6.90 1.35
CA GLU A 20 -4.36 7.95 0.39
C GLU A 20 -3.43 7.78 -0.80
N GLN A 21 -4.01 7.55 -1.99
CA GLN A 21 -3.30 7.51 -3.28
C GLN A 21 -2.04 6.64 -3.27
N ILE A 22 -2.14 5.40 -2.78
CA ILE A 22 -1.01 4.47 -2.81
C ILE A 22 -0.91 3.82 -4.19
N ASP A 23 0.22 4.04 -4.85
CA ASP A 23 0.66 3.31 -6.04
C ASP A 23 1.73 2.29 -5.66
N PHE A 24 1.53 1.04 -6.06
CA PHE A 24 2.44 -0.06 -5.75
C PHE A 24 2.45 -1.09 -6.88
N SER A 25 3.63 -1.61 -7.20
CA SER A 25 3.78 -2.71 -8.15
C SER A 25 4.80 -3.72 -7.64
N ALA A 26 4.56 -5.00 -7.94
CA ALA A 26 5.53 -6.06 -7.73
C ALA A 26 5.71 -6.89 -9.00
N ALA A 27 6.94 -7.27 -9.30
CA ALA A 27 7.28 -8.20 -10.36
C ALA A 27 7.08 -9.66 -9.91
N GLU A 28 6.99 -10.57 -10.88
CA GLU A 28 6.93 -12.00 -10.59
C GLU A 28 8.24 -12.46 -9.92
N GLY A 29 8.12 -13.19 -8.81
CA GLY A 29 9.27 -13.63 -8.01
C GLY A 29 9.83 -12.57 -7.04
N GLU A 30 9.27 -11.37 -7.01
CA GLU A 30 9.67 -10.31 -6.08
C GLU A 30 9.05 -10.52 -4.69
N PHE A 31 9.88 -10.50 -3.63
CA PHE A 31 9.41 -10.58 -2.25
C PHE A 31 9.35 -9.18 -1.62
N VAL A 32 8.14 -8.76 -1.29
CA VAL A 32 7.82 -7.42 -0.80
C VAL A 32 7.04 -7.51 0.50
N THR A 33 7.49 -6.76 1.52
CA THR A 33 6.79 -6.68 2.81
C THR A 33 6.31 -5.25 3.06
N PRO A 34 5.02 -5.03 3.36
CA PRO A 34 4.54 -3.73 3.76
C PRO A 34 5.20 -3.30 5.08
N ALA A 35 5.93 -2.18 5.06
CA ALA A 35 6.47 -1.59 6.27
C ALA A 35 5.34 -0.95 7.08
N ARG A 36 5.21 -1.29 8.37
CA ARG A 36 4.31 -0.56 9.28
C ARG A 36 5.02 0.67 9.84
N PRO A 37 4.37 1.85 9.91
CA PRO A 37 4.92 2.98 10.65
C PRO A 37 5.06 2.62 12.14
N GLN A 38 6.22 2.89 12.74
CA GLN A 38 6.31 2.94 14.21
C GLN A 38 5.48 4.13 14.69
N ARG A 39 4.39 3.86 15.43
CA ARG A 39 3.75 4.91 16.22
C ARG A 39 4.69 5.23 17.38
N LEU A 40 5.42 6.35 17.29
CA LEU A 40 6.09 6.95 18.45
C LEU A 40 4.98 7.29 19.45
N ARG A 41 5.03 6.65 20.63
CA ARG A 41 4.19 6.99 21.78
C ARG A 41 4.80 8.17 22.52
#